data_AF-A0A0W1B1M2-F1
#
_entry.id   AF-A0A0W1B1M2-F1
#
_cell.length_a   1.000
_cell.length_b   1.000
_cell.length_c   1.000
_cell.angle_alpha   90.00
_cell.angle_beta   90.00
_cell.angle_gamma   90.00
#
_symmetry.space_group_name_H-M   'P 1'
#
loop_
_entity.id
_entity.type
_entity.pdbx_description
1 polymer ?
#
loop_
_entity_poly.entity_id
_entity_poly.type
_entity_poly.pdbx_seq_one_letter_code
_entity_poly.pdbx_strand_id
1 'polypeptide(L)'
;MTANHLSYVFKTQLGVTIHNYLKHVRIEQAKLRIFQGSQNLTEIAEDVGFSSIHLFSRTFKANVGVMPSKFAAIDSTSINK
;
A
#
# COMPACT_ATOMS: atom_id res chain seq x y z
N MET A 1 -17.83 -11.56 -18.82
CA MET A 1 -16.43 -11.22 -18.47
C MET A 1 -15.98 -12.17 -17.37
N THR A 2 -15.06 -13.10 -17.64
CA THR A 2 -14.48 -13.97 -16.61
C THR A 2 -13.25 -13.32 -15.99
N ALA A 3 -12.83 -13.74 -14.80
CA ALA A 3 -11.65 -13.19 -14.11
C ALA A 3 -10.36 -13.30 -14.93
N ASN A 4 -10.23 -14.36 -15.74
CA ASN A 4 -9.10 -14.55 -16.65
C ASN A 4 -9.13 -13.57 -17.83
N HIS A 5 -10.31 -13.32 -18.40
CA HIS A 5 -10.47 -12.33 -19.47
C HIS A 5 -10.15 -10.91 -18.98
N LEU A 6 -10.62 -10.54 -17.79
CA LEU A 6 -10.30 -9.26 -17.17
C LEU A 6 -8.80 -9.12 -16.91
N SER A 7 -8.16 -10.15 -16.34
CA SER A 7 -6.72 -10.14 -16.06
C SER A 7 -5.89 -10.01 -17.35
N TYR A 8 -6.31 -10.69 -18.42
CA TYR A 8 -5.67 -10.58 -19.73
C TYR A 8 -5.82 -9.18 -20.32
N VAL A 9 -7.04 -8.65 -20.41
CA VAL A 9 -7.31 -7.32 -20.96
C VAL A 9 -6.62 -6.22 -20.13
N PHE A 10 -6.64 -6.32 -18.80
CA PHE A 10 -5.96 -5.35 -17.94
C PHE A 10 -4.45 -5.31 -18.22
N LYS A 11 -3.82 -6.49 -18.31
CA LYS A 11 -2.39 -6.59 -18.60
C LYS A 11 -2.06 -6.09 -20.01
N THR A 12 -2.89 -6.37 -21.01
CA THR A 12 -2.63 -5.90 -22.38
C THR A 12 -2.79 -4.38 -22.51
N GLN A 13 -3.71 -3.76 -21.76
CA GLN A 13 -3.95 -2.32 -21.80
C GLN A 13 -2.95 -1.52 -20.94
N LEU A 14 -2.57 -2.02 -19.77
CA LEU A 14 -1.77 -1.26 -18.79
C LEU A 14 -0.34 -1.80 -18.61
N GLY A 15 0.02 -2.89 -19.28
CA GLY A 15 1.35 -3.52 -19.19
C GLY A 15 1.65 -4.22 -17.86
N VAL A 16 0.80 -4.06 -16.84
CA VAL A 16 0.97 -4.61 -15.50
C VAL A 16 -0.20 -5.53 -15.13
N THR A 17 0.05 -6.51 -14.25
CA THR A 17 -1.02 -7.37 -13.75
C THR A 17 -1.92 -6.58 -12.80
N ILE A 18 -3.21 -6.93 -12.78
CA ILE A 18 -4.19 -6.31 -11.87
C ILE A 18 -3.77 -6.42 -10.40
N HIS A 19 -3.16 -7.56 -10.02
CA HIS A 19 -2.64 -7.77 -8.67
C HIS A 19 -1.47 -6.83 -8.33
N ASN A 20 -0.56 -6.58 -9.26
CA ASN A 20 0.54 -5.65 -9.03
C ASN A 20 0.04 -4.21 -8.94
N TYR A 21 -0.90 -3.84 -9.81
CA TYR A 21 -1.55 -2.53 -9.76
C TYR A 21 -2.27 -2.31 -8.42
N LEU A 22 -3.07 -3.28 -7.98
CA LEU A 22 -3.77 -3.19 -6.69
C LEU A 22 -2.80 -3.07 -5.50
N LYS A 23 -1.70 -3.82 -5.49
CA LYS A 23 -0.67 -3.65 -4.45
C LYS A 23 -0.13 -2.23 -4.43
N HIS A 24 0.19 -1.66 -5.59
CA HIS A 24 0.68 -0.29 -5.68
C HIS A 24 -0.34 0.73 -5.13
N VAL A 25 -1.60 0.65 -5.59
CA VAL A 25 -2.68 1.53 -5.12
C VAL A 25 -2.87 1.44 -3.60
N ARG A 26 -2.86 0.22 -3.04
CA ARG A 26 -2.98 0.01 -1.59
C ARG A 26 -1.83 0.62 -0.81
N ILE A 27 -0.60 0.53 -1.32
CA ILE A 27 0.57 1.15 -0.67
C ILE A 27 0.50 2.68 -0.74
N GLU A 28 0.06 3.27 -1.85
CA GLU A 28 -0.12 4.72 -1.95
C GLU A 28 -1.19 5.22 -0.96
N GLN A 29 -2.31 4.52 -0.83
CA GLN A 29 -3.32 4.84 0.19
C GLN A 29 -2.77 4.68 1.62
N ALA A 30 -1.95 3.67 1.87
CA ALA A 30 -1.33 3.50 3.18
C ALA A 30 -0.38 4.66 3.52
N LYS A 31 0.39 5.17 2.57
CA LYS A 31 1.25 6.35 2.76
C LYS A 31 0.44 7.57 3.18
N LEU A 32 -0.69 7.82 2.51
CA LEU A 32 -1.59 8.93 2.84
C LEU A 32 -2.16 8.80 4.25
N ARG A 33 -2.58 7.61 4.67
CA ARG A 33 -3.11 7.37 6.03
C ARG A 33 -2.02 7.47 7.11
N ILE A 34 -0.82 6.99 6.82
CA ILE A 34 0.33 7.16 7.73
C ILE A 34 0.63 8.66 7.92
N PHE A 35 0.59 9.44 6.83
CA PHE A 35 0.77 10.90 6.88
C PHE A 35 -0.32 11.60 7.70
N GLN A 36 -1.57 11.15 7.61
CA GLN A 36 -2.67 11.70 8.42
C GLN A 36 -2.51 11.43 9.93
N GLY A 37 -1.77 10.39 10.32
CA GLY A 37 -1.40 10.13 11.72
C GLY A 37 -2.55 9.73 12.65
N SER A 38 -3.77 9.52 12.15
CA SER A 38 -4.96 9.25 12.95
C SER A 38 -5.16 7.78 13.31
N GLN A 39 -4.37 6.87 12.74
CA GLN A 39 -4.53 5.42 12.85
C GLN A 39 -3.19 4.75 13.14
N ASN A 40 -3.22 3.62 13.84
CA ASN A 40 -2.02 2.80 14.00
C ASN A 40 -1.74 1.95 12.74
N LEU A 41 -0.53 1.41 12.61
CA LEU A 41 -0.13 0.69 11.40
C LEU A 41 -0.94 -0.58 11.14
N THR A 42 -1.48 -1.22 12.18
CA THR A 42 -2.31 -2.42 12.06
C THR A 42 -3.66 -2.06 11.44
N GLU A 43 -4.31 -1.01 11.95
CA GLU A 43 -5.56 -0.47 11.40
C GLU A 43 -5.38 -0.05 9.94
N ILE A 44 -4.29 0.66 9.63
CA ILE A 44 -4.00 1.07 8.26
C ILE A 44 -3.86 -0.14 7.34
N ALA A 45 -3.18 -1.21 7.80
CA ALA A 45 -3.00 -2.44 7.02
C ALA A 45 -4.36 -3.12 6.71
N GLU A 46 -5.26 -3.18 7.69
CA GLU A 46 -6.60 -3.72 7.52
C GLU A 46 -7.43 -2.86 6.55
N ASP A 47 -7.41 -1.54 6.72
CA ASP A 47 -8.18 -0.59 5.90
C ASP A 47 -7.68 -0.47 4.46
N VAL A 48 -6.41 -0.76 4.19
CA VAL A 48 -5.89 -0.88 2.80
C VAL A 48 -6.03 -2.31 2.25
N GLY A 49 -6.68 -3.21 2.98
CA GLY A 49 -7.06 -4.55 2.50
C GLY A 49 -5.95 -5.59 2.56
N PHE A 50 -5.02 -5.48 3.50
CA PHE A 50 -4.08 -6.56 3.83
C PHE A 50 -4.65 -7.44 4.94
N SER A 51 -4.44 -8.75 4.81
CA SER A 51 -4.89 -9.74 5.80
C SER A 51 -4.04 -9.77 7.07
N SER A 52 -2.86 -9.15 7.06
CA SER A 52 -2.01 -9.01 8.25
C SER A 52 -1.03 -7.85 8.13
N ILE A 53 -0.63 -7.32 9.28
CA ILE A 53 0.43 -6.32 9.41
C ILE A 53 1.78 -6.80 8.85
N HIS A 54 2.08 -8.10 8.93
CA HIS A 54 3.32 -8.66 8.41
C HIS A 54 3.38 -8.63 6.88
N LEU A 55 2.29 -9.03 6.21
CA LEU A 55 2.19 -8.99 4.75
C LEU A 55 2.22 -7.54 4.25
N PHE A 56 1.49 -6.65 4.92
CA PHE A 56 1.54 -5.22 4.68
C PHE A 56 2.97 -4.69 4.79
N SER A 57 3.65 -4.91 5.91
CA SER A 57 4.98 -4.37 6.16
C SER A 57 6.02 -4.83 5.13
N ARG A 58 5.96 -6.10 4.73
CA ARG A 58 6.83 -6.64 3.67
C ARG A 58 6.53 -6.01 2.31
N THR A 59 5.25 -5.85 1.97
CA THR A 59 4.82 -5.26 0.69
C THR A 59 5.16 -3.77 0.64
N PHE A 60 4.92 -3.05 1.74
CA PHE A 60 5.25 -1.63 1.88
C PHE A 60 6.75 -1.42 1.72
N LYS A 61 7.60 -2.17 2.45
CA LYS A 61 9.06 -2.08 2.30
C LYS A 61 9.52 -2.40 0.88
N ALA A 62 8.93 -3.40 0.23
CA ALA A 62 9.29 -3.72 -1.15
C ALA A 62 8.94 -2.63 -2.16
N ASN A 63 7.90 -1.82 -1.90
CA ASN A 63 7.47 -0.74 -2.79
C ASN A 63 8.10 0.63 -2.45
N VAL A 64 8.30 0.92 -1.16
CA VAL A 64 8.73 2.23 -0.64
C VAL A 64 10.21 2.24 -0.24
N GLY A 65 10.83 1.06 -0.07
CA GLY A 65 12.23 0.90 0.34
C GLY A 65 12.47 0.91 1.86
N VAL A 66 11.54 1.45 2.65
CA VAL A 66 11.61 1.51 4.11
C VAL A 66 10.42 0.84 4.79
N MET A 67 10.57 0.46 6.05
CA MET A 67 9.47 -0.10 6.84
C MET A 67 8.41 0.96 7.13
N PRO A 68 7.12 0.59 7.21
CA PRO A 68 6.04 1.54 7.48
C PRO A 68 6.22 2.29 8.82
N SER A 69 6.78 1.63 9.84
CA SER A 69 7.11 2.27 11.12
C SER A 69 8.19 3.34 11.00
N LYS A 70 9.21 3.11 10.18
CA LYS A 70 10.23 4.13 9.89
C LYS A 70 9.65 5.27 9.07
N PHE A 71 8.78 4.97 8.11
CA PHE A 71 8.10 5.98 7.29
C PHE A 71 7.24 6.92 8.16
N ALA A 72 6.48 6.36 9.12
CA ALA A 72 5.68 7.15 10.07
C ALA A 72 6.52 8.06 10.97
N ALA A 73 7.71 7.59 11.39
CA ALA A 73 8.61 8.35 12.26
C ALA A 73 9.32 9.52 11.53
N ILE A 74 9.60 9.37 10.23
CA ILE A 74 10.20 10.43 9.41
C ILE A 74 9.25 11.62 9.30
N ASP A 75 7.95 11.34 9.12
CA ASP A 75 6.97 12.36 8.84
C ASP A 75 6.51 13.13 10.08
N SER A 76 6.45 12.49 11.25
CA SER A 76 6.16 13.18 12.52
C SER A 76 7.19 14.26 12.86
N THR A 77 8.36 14.26 12.21
CA THR A 77 9.37 15.32 12.32
C THR A 77 9.04 16.56 11.47
N SER A 78 8.16 16.44 10.46
CA SER A 78 7.77 17.55 9.56
C SER A 78 6.46 18.26 9.93
N ILE A 79 5.68 17.73 10.89
CA ILE A 79 4.37 18.30 11.30
C ILE A 79 4.51 19.39 12.39
N ASN A 80 5.68 19.56 13.00
CA ASN A 80 5.98 20.63 13.97
C ASN A 80 6.77 21.80 13.35
N LYS A 81 6.31 22.36 12.23
CA LYS A 81 6.81 23.64 11.72
C LYS A 81 5.69 24.54 11.21
#